data_AF-A0A257Q377-F1
#
_entry.id   AF-A0A257Q377-F1
#
_cell.length_a   1.000
_cell.length_b   1.000
_cell.length_c   1.000
_cell.angle_alpha   90.00
_cell.angle_beta   90.00
_cell.angle_gamma   90.00
#
_symmetry.space_group_name_H-M   'P 1'
#
loop_
_entity.id
_entity.type
_entity.pdbx_description
1 polymer ?
#
loop_
_entity_poly.entity_id
_entity_poly.type
_entity_poly.pdbx_seq_one_letter_code
_entity_poly.pdbx_strand_id
1 'polypeptide(L)'
;MATHKEDIIRQARERLKAALDWESAARANAREDYKFVNGDSANGYQWPAHLMRNRQMERKPTLTINKTAQHCLQIVNDARQNQVEIRIDPVGDQATYESAQCMQDLVRHIEYQSQAQDVYITAVDFQVKTGI
;
A
#
# COMPACT_ATOMS: atom_id res chain seq x y z
N MET A 1 -6.10 -25.85 35.52
CA MET A 1 -5.05 -25.84 34.48
C MET A 1 -5.71 -25.37 33.21
N ALA A 2 -5.31 -24.21 32.68
CA ALA A 2 -5.85 -23.74 31.40
C ALA A 2 -5.59 -24.81 30.34
N THR A 3 -6.60 -25.12 29.55
CA THR A 3 -6.52 -26.15 28.52
C THR A 3 -5.60 -25.62 27.40
N HIS A 4 -4.77 -26.44 26.77
CA HIS A 4 -3.86 -26.03 25.67
C HIS A 4 -4.52 -25.13 24.60
N LYS A 5 -5.83 -25.31 24.36
CA LYS A 5 -6.64 -24.46 23.47
C LYS A 5 -6.84 -23.03 23.99
N GLU A 6 -7.04 -22.84 25.28
CA GLU A 6 -7.22 -21.54 25.92
C GLU A 6 -5.93 -20.71 25.85
N ASP A 7 -4.77 -21.35 25.97
CA ASP A 7 -3.47 -20.70 25.81
C ASP A 7 -3.21 -20.23 24.36
N ILE A 8 -3.59 -21.03 23.35
CA ILE A 8 -3.51 -20.62 21.94
C ILE A 8 -4.39 -19.39 21.69
N ILE A 9 -5.63 -19.41 22.18
CA ILE A 9 -6.56 -18.28 21.99
C ILE A 9 -6.04 -17.03 22.69
N ARG A 10 -5.46 -17.18 23.89
CA ARG A 10 -4.84 -16.07 24.62
C ARG A 10 -3.66 -15.48 23.82
N GLN A 11 -2.75 -16.32 23.35
CA GLN A 11 -1.61 -15.88 22.53
C GLN A 11 -2.05 -15.20 21.23
N ALA A 12 -3.08 -15.72 20.56
CA ALA A 12 -3.62 -15.12 19.33
C ALA A 12 -4.22 -13.72 19.61
N ARG A 13 -4.94 -13.54 20.72
CA ARG A 13 -5.48 -12.24 21.13
C ARG A 13 -4.37 -11.24 21.47
N GLU A 14 -3.33 -11.69 22.18
CA GLU A 14 -2.18 -10.85 22.52
C GLU A 14 -1.45 -10.37 21.25
N ARG A 15 -1.20 -11.27 20.29
CA ARG A 15 -0.58 -10.92 19.00
C ARG A 15 -1.45 -10.00 18.15
N LEU A 16 -2.75 -10.27 18.07
CA LEU A 16 -3.68 -9.41 17.34
C LEU A 16 -3.74 -8.02 17.96
N LYS A 17 -3.80 -7.92 19.29
CA LYS A 17 -3.79 -6.64 19.99
C LYS A 17 -2.51 -5.86 19.69
N ALA A 18 -1.35 -6.50 19.79
CA ALA A 18 -0.07 -5.85 19.50
C ALA A 18 -0.01 -5.30 18.05
N ALA A 19 -0.50 -6.07 17.07
CA ALA A 19 -0.57 -5.64 15.68
C ALA A 19 -1.53 -4.46 15.49
N LEU A 20 -2.75 -4.55 16.04
CA LEU A 20 -3.76 -3.50 15.95
C LEU A 20 -3.30 -2.20 16.60
N ASP A 21 -2.69 -2.29 17.79
CA ASP A 21 -2.20 -1.13 18.52
C ASP A 21 -1.09 -0.42 17.74
N TRP A 22 -0.13 -1.19 17.19
CA TRP A 22 0.98 -0.65 16.39
C TRP A 22 0.50 0.03 15.09
N GLU A 23 -0.43 -0.60 14.36
CA GLU A 23 -0.88 -0.07 13.07
C GLU A 23 -2.02 0.95 13.17
N SER A 24 -2.62 1.14 14.35
CA SER A 24 -3.87 1.88 14.54
C SER A 24 -3.88 3.27 13.88
N ALA A 25 -2.85 4.07 14.15
CA ALA A 25 -2.73 5.42 13.61
C ALA A 25 -2.46 5.40 12.09
N ALA A 26 -1.54 4.56 11.63
CA ALA A 26 -1.19 4.44 10.21
C ALA A 26 -2.40 3.98 9.39
N ARG A 27 -3.13 2.97 9.86
CA ARG A 27 -4.34 2.45 9.19
C ARG A 27 -5.46 3.49 9.14
N ALA A 28 -5.65 4.27 10.20
CA ALA A 28 -6.66 5.33 10.21
C ALA A 28 -6.34 6.39 9.16
N ASN A 29 -5.08 6.87 9.10
CA ASN A 29 -4.63 7.86 8.13
C ASN A 29 -4.69 7.32 6.70
N ALA A 30 -4.13 6.13 6.46
CA ALA A 30 -4.15 5.48 5.15
C ALA A 30 -5.57 5.33 4.59
N ARG A 31 -6.55 5.05 5.45
CA ARG A 31 -7.96 4.96 5.04
C ARG A 31 -8.53 6.32 4.59
N GLU A 32 -8.20 7.40 5.29
CA GLU A 32 -8.64 8.75 4.91
C GLU A 32 -7.94 9.23 3.63
N ASP A 33 -6.64 8.97 3.49
CA ASP A 33 -5.88 9.29 2.27
C ASP A 33 -6.44 8.52 1.06
N TYR A 34 -6.71 7.22 1.24
CA TYR A 34 -7.32 6.40 0.20
C TYR A 34 -8.68 6.94 -0.24
N LYS A 35 -9.53 7.33 0.70
CA LYS A 35 -10.83 7.95 0.39
C LYS A 35 -10.65 9.28 -0.33
N PHE A 36 -9.71 10.11 0.11
CA PHE A 36 -9.48 11.43 -0.47
C PHE A 36 -9.01 11.33 -1.92
N VAL A 37 -8.08 10.42 -2.22
CA VAL A 37 -7.62 10.16 -3.60
C VAL A 37 -8.74 9.61 -4.47
N ASN A 38 -9.66 8.81 -3.93
CA ASN A 38 -10.80 8.25 -4.67
C ASN A 38 -12.09 9.10 -4.53
N GLY A 39 -11.95 10.38 -4.16
CA GLY A 39 -13.09 11.27 -3.99
C GLY A 39 -13.75 11.64 -5.32
N ASP A 40 -15.08 11.70 -5.29
CA ASP A 40 -15.93 12.15 -6.39
C ASP A 40 -17.16 12.89 -5.83
N SER A 41 -17.94 13.51 -6.71
CA SER A 41 -19.15 14.26 -6.37
C SER A 41 -20.25 13.38 -5.78
N ALA A 42 -20.25 12.06 -6.08
CA ALA A 42 -21.21 11.12 -5.52
C ALA A 42 -20.88 10.70 -4.07
N ASN A 43 -19.59 10.53 -3.74
CA ASN A 43 -19.16 10.05 -2.43
C ASN A 43 -18.81 11.18 -1.44
N GLY A 44 -18.45 12.36 -1.94
CA GLY A 44 -18.11 13.52 -1.13
C GLY A 44 -16.86 13.35 -0.25
N TYR A 45 -15.96 12.40 -0.54
CA TYR A 45 -14.83 12.08 0.35
C TYR A 45 -13.80 13.20 0.50
N GLN A 46 -13.75 14.15 -0.44
CA GLN A 46 -12.90 15.35 -0.33
C GLN A 46 -13.55 16.48 0.49
N TRP A 47 -14.80 16.31 0.92
CA TRP A 47 -15.53 17.31 1.69
C TRP A 47 -15.58 16.97 3.17
N PRO A 48 -15.31 17.94 4.06
CA PRO A 48 -15.71 17.83 5.44
C PRO A 48 -17.23 17.66 5.56
N ALA A 49 -17.68 16.66 6.30
CA ALA A 49 -19.10 16.28 6.37
C ALA A 49 -20.04 17.43 6.79
N HIS A 50 -19.59 18.31 7.68
CA HIS A 50 -20.37 19.46 8.14
C HIS A 50 -20.60 20.51 7.04
N LEU A 51 -19.59 20.77 6.19
CA LEU A 51 -19.73 21.71 5.08
C LEU A 51 -20.66 21.16 4.01
N MET A 52 -20.55 19.87 3.69
CA MET A 52 -21.42 19.22 2.73
C MET A 52 -22.89 19.27 3.17
N ARG A 53 -23.16 18.97 4.45
CA ARG A 53 -24.51 19.03 5.03
C ARG A 53 -25.11 20.44 4.93
N ASN A 54 -24.34 21.48 5.27
CA ASN A 54 -24.81 22.86 5.21
C ASN A 54 -25.19 23.26 3.77
N ARG A 55 -24.36 22.89 2.78
CA ARG A 55 -24.67 23.19 1.37
C ARG A 55 -25.90 22.46 0.86
N GLN A 56 -26.09 21.21 1.28
CA GLN A 56 -27.31 20.45 0.95
C GLN A 56 -28.57 21.11 1.55
N MET A 57 -28.51 21.60 2.80
CA MET A 57 -29.61 22.35 3.42
C MET A 57 -29.93 23.63 2.65
N GLU A 58 -28.89 24.35 2.20
CA GLU A 58 -29.02 25.56 1.38
C GLU A 58 -29.38 25.30 -0.08
N ARG A 59 -29.63 24.03 -0.46
CA ARG A 59 -29.87 23.58 -1.85
C ARG A 59 -28.79 24.05 -2.83
N LYS A 60 -27.54 24.16 -2.35
CA LYS A 60 -26.37 24.51 -3.16
C LYS A 60 -25.69 23.24 -3.69
N PRO A 61 -25.17 23.28 -4.92
CA PRO A 61 -24.41 22.15 -5.46
C PRO A 61 -23.10 21.94 -4.69
N THR A 62 -22.68 20.67 -4.64
CA THR A 62 -21.42 20.18 -4.07
C THR A 62 -20.66 19.43 -5.16
N LEU A 63 -19.92 20.16 -5.99
CA LEU A 63 -19.08 19.59 -7.04
C LEU A 63 -17.70 19.25 -6.48
N THR A 64 -17.23 18.02 -6.73
CA THR A 64 -15.88 17.58 -6.39
C THR A 64 -15.08 17.46 -7.69
N ILE A 65 -14.01 18.24 -7.82
CA ILE A 65 -13.07 18.14 -8.94
C ILE A 65 -11.78 17.53 -8.41
N ASN A 66 -11.63 16.22 -8.58
CA ASN A 66 -10.50 15.48 -8.04
C ASN A 66 -9.25 15.66 -8.89
N LYS A 67 -8.33 16.51 -8.42
CA LYS A 67 -7.00 16.71 -9.06
C LYS A 67 -5.93 15.76 -8.51
N THR A 68 -6.10 15.28 -7.28
CA THR A 68 -5.13 14.41 -6.61
C THR A 68 -4.98 13.07 -7.31
N ALA A 69 -6.08 12.46 -7.77
CA ALA A 69 -6.03 11.18 -8.47
C ALA A 69 -5.14 11.24 -9.72
N GLN A 70 -5.21 12.35 -10.48
CA GLN A 70 -4.41 12.54 -11.69
C GLN A 70 -2.91 12.56 -11.36
N HIS A 71 -2.50 13.28 -10.32
CA HIS A 71 -1.10 13.35 -9.91
C HIS A 71 -0.58 12.01 -9.37
N CYS A 72 -1.38 11.30 -8.58
CA CYS A 72 -1.01 9.95 -8.14
C CYS A 72 -0.83 9.00 -9.34
N LEU A 73 -1.73 9.06 -10.33
CA LEU A 73 -1.64 8.23 -11.53
C LEU A 73 -0.41 8.52 -12.37
N GLN A 74 0.05 9.78 -12.44
CA GLN A 74 1.31 10.10 -13.13
C GLN A 74 2.47 9.31 -12.54
N ILE A 75 2.63 9.35 -11.22
CA ILE A 75 3.72 8.64 -10.52
C ILE A 75 3.58 7.13 -10.67
N VAL A 76 2.38 6.58 -10.46
CA VAL A 76 2.14 5.13 -10.57
C VAL A 76 2.37 4.63 -12.00
N ASN A 77 1.98 5.40 -13.02
CA ASN A 77 2.23 5.03 -14.41
C ASN A 77 3.72 5.09 -14.76
N ASP A 78 4.45 6.08 -14.25
CA ASP A 78 5.90 6.15 -14.42
C ASP A 78 6.60 4.94 -13.76
N ALA A 79 6.14 4.50 -12.59
CA ALA A 79 6.63 3.29 -11.94
C ALA A 79 6.28 2.01 -12.70
N ARG A 80 5.12 1.95 -13.38
CA ARG A 80 4.76 0.82 -14.26
C ARG A 80 5.64 0.74 -15.50
N GLN A 81 6.04 1.89 -16.05
CA GLN A 81 6.96 1.94 -17.19
C GLN A 81 8.39 1.54 -16.78
N ASN A 82 8.79 1.89 -15.55
CA ASN A 82 10.10 1.58 -15.00
C ASN A 82 10.00 0.43 -13.99
N GLN A 83 9.81 -0.79 -14.51
CA GLN A 83 9.67 -1.97 -13.67
C GLN A 83 10.89 -2.17 -12.76
N VAL A 84 10.61 -2.57 -11.51
CA VAL A 84 11.64 -2.84 -10.51
C VAL A 84 12.27 -4.20 -10.82
N GLU A 85 13.59 -4.25 -10.91
CA GLU A 85 14.37 -5.49 -11.04
C GLU A 85 15.42 -5.57 -9.92
N ILE A 86 15.59 -6.77 -9.37
CA ILE A 86 16.69 -7.04 -8.43
C ILE A 86 17.96 -7.32 -9.22
N ARG A 87 18.97 -6.47 -9.02
CA ARG A 87 20.32 -6.64 -9.57
C ARG A 87 21.29 -7.07 -8.48
N ILE A 88 22.09 -8.10 -8.75
CA ILE A 88 23.10 -8.61 -7.83
C ILE A 88 24.47 -8.39 -8.44
N ASP A 89 25.23 -7.46 -7.86
CA ASP A 89 26.61 -7.21 -8.28
C ASP A 89 27.59 -7.88 -7.28
N PRO A 90 28.62 -8.60 -7.77
CA PRO A 90 29.62 -9.20 -6.90
C PRO A 90 30.49 -8.12 -6.25
N VAL A 91 30.73 -8.26 -4.94
CA VAL A 91 31.58 -7.33 -4.16
C VAL A 91 32.60 -8.12 -3.32
N GLY A 92 33.87 -7.74 -3.46
CA GLY A 92 34.99 -8.30 -2.69
C GLY A 92 35.81 -9.38 -3.41
N ASP A 93 36.96 -9.73 -2.83
CA ASP A 93 37.98 -10.59 -3.47
C ASP A 93 37.57 -12.06 -3.68
N GLN A 94 36.53 -12.54 -3.00
CA GLN A 94 36.06 -13.93 -3.09
C GLN A 94 34.71 -14.05 -3.83
N ALA A 95 34.10 -12.94 -4.24
CA ALA A 95 32.86 -12.96 -4.99
C ALA A 95 33.17 -12.99 -6.49
N THR A 96 32.67 -14.01 -7.19
CA THR A 96 32.85 -14.12 -8.65
C THR A 96 31.62 -13.65 -9.40
N TYR A 97 31.83 -13.18 -10.63
CA TYR A 97 30.73 -12.77 -11.52
C TYR A 97 29.74 -13.91 -11.76
N GLU A 98 30.23 -15.14 -11.94
CA GLU A 98 29.40 -16.32 -12.19
C GLU A 98 28.51 -16.65 -10.98
N SER A 99 29.03 -16.46 -9.76
CA SER A 99 28.24 -16.69 -8.54
C SER A 99 27.09 -15.69 -8.39
N ALA A 100 27.35 -14.41 -8.68
CA ALA A 100 26.33 -13.36 -8.66
C ALA A 100 25.27 -13.59 -9.75
N GLN A 101 25.69 -13.97 -10.96
CA GLN A 101 24.78 -14.27 -12.06
C GLN A 101 23.84 -15.45 -11.71
N CYS A 102 24.37 -16.54 -11.15
CA CYS A 102 23.57 -17.69 -10.73
C CYS A 102 22.50 -17.28 -9.70
N MET A 103 22.87 -16.42 -8.74
CA MET A 103 21.96 -15.93 -7.71
C MET A 103 20.89 -14.99 -8.29
N GLN A 104 21.26 -14.14 -9.25
CA GLN A 104 20.32 -13.25 -9.93
C GLN A 104 19.32 -14.04 -10.78
N ASP A 105 19.77 -15.09 -11.47
CA ASP A 105 18.91 -15.97 -12.26
C ASP A 105 17.92 -16.75 -11.38
N LEU A 106 18.36 -17.21 -10.21
CA LEU A 106 17.49 -17.84 -9.22
C LEU A 106 16.40 -16.87 -8.72
N VAL A 107 16.76 -15.64 -8.39
CA VAL A 107 15.80 -14.60 -7.97
C VAL A 107 14.80 -14.32 -9.07
N ARG A 108 15.26 -14.12 -10.31
CA ARG A 108 14.38 -13.87 -11.46
C ARG A 108 13.41 -15.03 -11.70
N HIS A 109 13.85 -16.27 -11.50
CA HIS A 109 12.97 -17.43 -11.61
C HIS A 109 11.85 -17.41 -10.56
N ILE A 110 12.19 -17.07 -9.30
CA ILE A 110 11.22 -16.93 -8.21
C ILE A 110 10.24 -15.79 -8.51
N GLU A 111 10.72 -14.63 -8.97
CA GLU A 111 9.88 -13.48 -9.34
C GLU A 111 8.88 -13.83 -10.44
N TYR A 112 9.33 -14.58 -11.45
CA TYR A 112 8.45 -15.04 -12.53
C TYR A 112 7.37 -16.01 -12.01
N GLN A 113 7.75 -17.01 -11.19
CA GLN A 113 6.80 -17.98 -10.65
C GLN A 113 5.77 -17.35 -9.70
N SER A 114 6.18 -16.33 -8.95
CA SER A 114 5.34 -15.66 -7.95
C SER A 114 4.54 -14.47 -8.49
N GLN A 115 4.71 -14.11 -9.77
CA GLN A 115 4.14 -12.88 -10.36
C GLN A 115 4.53 -11.62 -9.56
N ALA A 116 5.77 -11.56 -9.09
CA ALA A 116 6.24 -10.53 -8.17
C ALA A 116 6.05 -9.10 -8.69
N GLN A 117 6.12 -8.90 -10.02
CA GLN A 117 5.91 -7.59 -10.65
C GLN A 117 4.55 -6.97 -10.31
N ASP A 118 3.46 -7.76 -10.30
CA ASP A 118 2.13 -7.26 -9.96
C ASP A 118 2.05 -6.84 -8.49
N VAL A 119 2.75 -7.57 -7.62
CA VAL A 119 2.87 -7.25 -6.19
C VAL A 119 3.63 -5.94 -5.98
N TYR A 120 4.74 -5.73 -6.68
CA TYR A 120 5.53 -4.50 -6.60
C TYR A 120 4.73 -3.28 -7.08
N ILE A 121 4.02 -3.39 -8.21
CA ILE A 121 3.19 -2.30 -8.71
C ILE A 121 2.03 -2.00 -7.76
N THR A 122 1.42 -3.03 -7.17
CA THR A 122 0.37 -2.85 -6.16
C THR A 122 0.91 -2.13 -4.92
N ALA A 123 2.10 -2.51 -4.45
CA ALA A 123 2.75 -1.85 -3.32
C ALA A 123 3.03 -0.37 -3.62
N VAL A 124 3.54 -0.04 -4.81
CA VAL A 124 3.78 1.36 -5.22
C VAL A 124 2.47 2.15 -5.28
N ASP A 125 1.37 1.55 -5.75
CA ASP A 125 0.06 2.20 -5.77
C ASP A 125 -0.41 2.61 -4.36
N PHE A 126 -0.27 1.72 -3.38
CA PHE A 126 -0.56 2.04 -1.98
C PHE A 126 0.44 3.04 -1.39
N GLN A 127 1.72 2.95 -1.73
CA GLN A 127 2.74 3.88 -1.27
C GLN A 127 2.43 5.31 -1.72
N VAL A 128 2.04 5.50 -2.98
CA VAL A 128 1.71 6.83 -3.53
C VAL A 128 0.39 7.37 -2.98
N LYS A 129 -0.61 6.50 -2.78
CA LYS A 129 -1.97 6.93 -2.37
C LYS A 129 -2.17 7.05 -0.87
N THR A 130 -1.43 6.27 -0.08
CA THR A 130 -1.68 6.09 1.36
C THR A 130 -0.41 6.15 2.22
N GLY A 131 0.77 6.25 1.60
CA GLY A 131 2.04 6.36 2.31
C GLY A 131 2.53 5.09 3.00
N ILE A 132 1.89 3.94 2.74
CA ILE A 132 2.23 2.62 3.29
C ILE A 132 2.62 1.62 2.21
#